data_AF-A0A9P0KWU2-F1
#
_entry.id   AF-A0A9P0KWU2-F1
#
_cell.length_a   1.000
_cell.length_b   1.000
_cell.length_c   1.000
_cell.angle_alpha   90.00
_cell.angle_beta   90.00
_cell.angle_gamma   90.00
#
_symmetry.space_group_name_H-M   'P 1'
#
loop_
_entity.id
_entity.type
_entity.pdbx_description
1 polymer ?
#
loop_
_entity_poly.entity_id
_entity_poly.type
_entity_poly.pdbx_seq_one_letter_code
_entity_poly.pdbx_strand_id
1 'polypeptide(L)' 'MDVPFPLPNPNACEDSGISCPLAAGESYTYVASLPVLKQYPAISLDVKFELKQDNHEDVICVVFPVRIE' A
#
# COMPACT_ATOMS: atom_id res chain seq x y z
N MET A 1 -15.58 6.17 6.27
CA MET A 1 -15.74 4.79 6.73
C MET A 1 -14.97 3.97 5.73
N ASP A 2 -13.86 3.38 6.18
CA ASP A 2 -12.89 2.76 5.28
C ASP A 2 -13.21 1.28 5.16
N VAL A 3 -13.14 0.73 3.95
CA VAL A 3 -13.35 -0.69 3.71
C VAL A 3 -11.98 -1.35 3.58
N PRO A 4 -11.59 -2.27 4.49
CA PRO A 4 -10.29 -2.93 4.41
C PRO A 4 -10.14 -3.73 3.12
N PHE A 5 -9.00 -3.57 2.45
CA PHE A 5 -8.64 -4.36 1.26
C PHE A 5 -7.48 -5.31 1.61
N PRO A 6 -7.66 -6.64 1.54
CA PRO A 6 -6.61 -7.59 1.89
C PRO A 6 -5.48 -7.54 0.85
N LEU A 7 -4.26 -7.29 1.31
CA LEU A 7 -3.06 -7.30 0.48
C LEU A 7 -2.52 -8.73 0.32
N PRO A 8 -2.04 -9.12 -0.87
CA PRO A 8 -1.37 -10.42 -1.06
C PRO A 8 -0.12 -10.58 -0.19
N ASN A 9 0.63 -9.49 -0.02
CA ASN A 9 1.77 -9.41 0.87
C ASN A 9 1.63 -8.15 1.76
N PRO A 10 1.36 -8.30 3.07
CA PRO A 10 1.31 -7.18 4.01
C PRO A 10 2.70 -6.77 4.53
N ASN A 11 3.74 -7.56 4.32
CA ASN A 11 5.10 -7.26 4.77
C ASN A 11 5.82 -6.37 3.74
N ALA A 12 5.95 -5.08 4.06
CA ALA A 12 6.63 -4.12 3.20
C ALA A 12 8.15 -4.34 3.07
N CYS A 13 8.75 -5.24 3.85
CA CYS A 13 10.16 -5.61 3.74
C CYS A 13 10.40 -6.81 2.80
N GLU A 14 9.35 -7.41 2.26
CA GLU A 14 9.41 -8.55 1.35
C GLU A 14 8.90 -8.15 -0.04
N ASP A 15 9.65 -8.47 -1.10
CA ASP A 15 9.28 -8.26 -2.51
C ASP A 15 8.86 -6.82 -2.90
N SER A 16 9.29 -5.81 -2.14
CA SER A 16 8.89 -4.41 -2.30
C SER A 16 9.98 -3.48 -2.85
N GLY A 17 11.19 -4.03 -3.07
CA GLY A 17 12.40 -3.24 -3.37
C GLY A 17 13.06 -2.60 -2.14
N ILE A 18 12.50 -2.80 -0.94
CA ILE A 18 13.05 -2.33 0.33
C ILE A 18 13.55 -3.53 1.14
N SER A 19 14.75 -3.41 1.74
CA SER A 19 15.30 -4.40 2.67
C SER A 19 15.39 -3.80 4.06
N CYS A 20 14.88 -4.51 5.06
CA CYS A 20 14.84 -4.07 6.44
C CYS A 20 16.01 -4.65 7.26
N PRO A 21 16.48 -3.97 8.32
CA PRO A 21 15.96 -2.70 8.86
C PRO A 21 16.35 -1.47 8.03
N LEU A 22 15.46 -0.47 8.01
CA LEU A 22 15.72 0.80 7.34
C LEU A 22 16.59 1.72 8.19
N ALA A 23 17.48 2.47 7.55
CA ALA A 23 18.29 3.49 8.18
C ALA A 23 17.59 4.85 8.20
N ALA A 24 17.66 5.54 9.32
CA ALA A 24 17.07 6.88 9.45
C ALA A 24 17.82 7.90 8.58
N GLY A 25 17.06 8.78 7.90
CA GLY A 25 17.62 9.83 7.05
C GLY A 25 17.95 9.40 5.61
N GLU A 26 17.78 8.12 5.27
CA GLU A 26 17.88 7.63 3.90
C GLU A 26 16.53 7.68 3.16
N SER A 27 16.60 7.74 1.83
CA SER A 27 15.42 7.68 0.96
C SER A 27 15.33 6.31 0.31
N TYR A 28 14.14 5.73 0.33
CA TYR A 28 13.86 4.41 -0.24
C TYR A 28 12.75 4.50 -1.29
N THR A 29 12.81 3.62 -2.28
CA THR A 29 11.75 3.45 -3.28
C THR A 29 10.96 2.19 -2.94
N TYR A 30 9.71 2.38 -2.56
CA TYR A 30 8.76 1.28 -2.34
C TYR A 30 8.02 0.94 -3.62
N VAL A 31 7.91 -0.35 -3.93
CA VAL A 31 7.17 -0.87 -5.08
C VAL A 31 6.11 -1.86 -4.59
N ALA A 32 4.88 -1.70 -5.06
CA ALA A 32 3.79 -2.64 -4.83
C ALA A 32 3.04 -2.93 -6.13
N SER A 33 2.62 -4.18 -6.28
CA SER A 33 1.76 -4.63 -7.39
C SER A 33 0.48 -5.24 -6.83
N LEU A 34 -0.67 -4.67 -7.20
CA LEU A 34 -1.99 -5.14 -6.77
C LEU A 34 -2.82 -5.58 -7.98
N PRO A 35 -3.36 -6.81 -7.99
CA PRO A 35 -4.16 -7.27 -9.11
C PRO A 35 -5.56 -6.63 -9.12
N VAL A 36 -5.96 -6.11 -10.28
CA VAL A 36 -7.36 -5.72 -10.54
C VAL A 36 -8.10 -6.97 -11.04
N LEU A 37 -9.03 -7.48 -10.22
CA LEU A 37 -9.77 -8.70 -10.56
C LEU A 37 -11.01 -8.37 -11.38
N LYS A 38 -11.35 -9.24 -12.35
CA LYS A 38 -12.54 -9.09 -13.20
C LYS A 38 -13.88 -9.01 -12.46
N GLN A 39 -13.92 -9.48 -11.22
CA GLN A 39 -15.11 -9.43 -10.37
C GLN A 39 -15.32 -8.05 -9.73
N TYR A 40 -14.33 -7.15 -9.79
CA TYR A 40 -14.46 -5.83 -9.22
C TYR A 40 -15.39 -4.97 -10.09
N PRO A 41 -16.35 -4.26 -9.49
CA PRO A 41 -17.28 -3.45 -10.25
C PRO A 41 -16.58 -2.22 -10.84
N ALA A 42 -17.09 -1.73 -11.98
CA ALA A 42 -16.65 -0.47 -12.55
C ALA A 42 -17.17 0.71 -11.72
N ILE A 43 -16.31 1.29 -10.88
CA ILE A 43 -16.64 2.36 -9.94
C ILE A 43 -15.48 3.36 -9.82
N SER A 44 -15.79 4.57 -9.36
CA SER A 44 -14.79 5.53 -8.90
C SER A 44 -14.73 5.52 -7.38
N LEU A 45 -13.53 5.49 -6.82
CA LEU A 45 -13.29 5.51 -5.37
C LEU A 45 -11.97 6.20 -5.04
N ASP A 46 -11.80 6.58 -3.78
CA ASP A 46 -10.51 6.99 -3.25
C ASP A 46 -9.83 5.78 -2.59
N VAL A 47 -8.61 5.48 -3.02
CA VAL A 47 -7.77 4.45 -2.42
C VAL A 47 -6.92 5.10 -1.33
N LYS A 48 -7.00 4.57 -0.11
CA LYS A 48 -6.11 4.89 1.00
C LYS A 48 -5.03 3.82 1.09
N PHE A 49 -3.77 4.22 0.95
CA PHE A 49 -2.61 3.32 1.03
C PHE A 49 -1.72 3.72 2.20
N GLU A 50 -1.44 2.76 3.09
CA GLU A 50 -0.71 2.97 4.34
C GLU A 50 0.52 2.05 4.39
N LEU A 51 1.66 2.59 4.82
CA LEU A 51 2.82 1.83 5.28
C LEU A 51 3.07 2.18 6.74
N LYS A 52 3.07 1.15 7.59
CA LYS A 52 3.16 1.30 9.05
C LYS A 52 4.46 0.70 9.56
N GLN A 53 4.98 1.27 10.63
CA GLN A 53 6.04 0.65 11.43
C GLN A 53 5.48 -0.46 12.34
N ASP A 54 6.37 -1.21 12.97
CA ASP A 54 6.02 -2.28 13.92
C ASP A 54 5.19 -1.79 15.12
N ASN A 55 5.28 -0.49 15.47
CA ASN A 55 4.48 0.14 16.52
C ASN A 55 3.10 0.65 16.02
N HIS A 56 2.73 0.35 14.77
CA HIS A 56 1.52 0.82 14.06
C HIS A 56 1.47 2.31 13.75
N GLU A 57 2.58 3.05 13.85
CA GLU A 57 2.63 4.43 13.37
C GLU A 57 2.78 4.48 11.85
N ASP A 58 2.06 5.40 11.21
CA ASP A 58 2.11 5.60 9.76
C ASP A 58 3.45 6.26 9.36
N VAL A 59 4.23 5.56 8.54
CA VAL A 59 5.39 6.14 7.84
C VAL A 59 4.91 6.89 6.60
N ILE A 60 3.96 6.27 5.87
CA ILE A 60 3.32 6.82 4.69
C ILE A 60 1.82 6.57 4.83
N CYS A 61 1.01 7.60 4.60
CA CYS A 61 -0.43 7.50 4.47
C CYS A 61 -0.85 8.42 3.32
N VAL A 62 -1.24 7.82 2.19
CA VAL A 62 -1.63 8.57 0.97
C VAL A 62 -3.03 8.18 0.53
N VAL A 63 -3.77 9.16 0.02
CA VAL A 63 -5.10 8.96 -0.56
C VAL A 63 -5.09 9.48 -1.99
N PHE A 64 -5.57 8.67 -2.93
CA PHE A 64 -5.63 9.05 -4.33
C PHE A 64 -6.89 8.50 -5.03
N PRO A 65 -7.48 9.25 -5.97
CA PRO A 65 -8.65 8.81 -6.70
C PRO A 65 -8.28 7.75 -7.74
N VAL A 66 -9.12 6.73 -7.86
CA VAL A 66 -9.00 5.64 -8.85
C VAL A 66 -10.36 5.39 -9.50
N ARG A 67 -10.32 4.99 -10.77
CA ARG A 67 -11.47 4.47 -11.50
C ARG A 67 -11.16 3.05 -11.98
N ILE A 68 -12.02 2.09 -11.61
CA ILE A 68 -11.98 0.73 -12.11
C ILE A 68 -12.88 0.65 -13.36
N GLU A 69 -12.42 0.01 -14.42
CA GLU A 69 -13.11 -0.17 -15.70
C GLU A 69 -13.34 -1.64 -16.03
#